data_AF-A0A7G8WLM2-F1
#
_entry.id   AF-A0A7G8WLM2-F1
#
_cell.length_a   1.000
_cell.length_b   1.000
_cell.length_c   1.000
_cell.angle_alpha   90.00
_cell.angle_beta   90.00
_cell.angle_gamma   90.00
#
_symmetry.space_group_name_H-M   'P 1'
#
loop_
_entity.id
_entity.type
_entity.pdbx_description
1 polymer ?
#
loop_
_entity_poly.entity_id
_entity_poly.type
_entity_poly.pdbx_seq_one_letter_code
_entity_poly.pdbx_strand_id
1 'polypeptide(L)'
;MITRPWRGWIGTLLVAACLLANAPRPALAAQVPAGQLSAGRIQAAPTPMVSGNHLLDTRSGAVWIPHGVNWPSFEYACAQGWGYSRDSAGAATATAIASWKADTVRLPLNQDCWLGTNGSPAGPGATAAGYRAAVQSFVG
;
A
#
# COMPACT_ATOMS: atom_id res chain seq x y z
N MET A 1 -4.55 -28.99 -74.77
CA MET A 1 -4.67 -30.21 -75.62
C MET A 1 -4.42 -31.40 -74.70
N ILE A 2 -5.17 -32.50 -74.61
CA ILE A 2 -6.23 -33.11 -75.42
C ILE A 2 -6.83 -34.24 -74.51
N THR A 3 -8.10 -34.08 -74.09
CA THR A 3 -9.27 -34.97 -74.31
C THR A 3 -9.36 -36.34 -73.59
N ARG A 4 -10.34 -36.45 -72.65
CA ARG A 4 -11.45 -37.44 -72.46
C ARG A 4 -11.10 -38.97 -72.52
N PRO A 5 -11.80 -39.91 -71.81
CA PRO A 5 -13.28 -39.93 -71.70
C PRO A 5 -13.98 -40.70 -70.53
N TRP A 6 -15.29 -40.40 -70.40
CA TRP A 6 -16.46 -41.31 -70.22
C TRP A 6 -16.83 -42.05 -68.93
N ARG A 7 -18.18 -42.07 -68.72
CA ARG A 7 -19.07 -42.93 -67.92
C ARG A 7 -19.19 -42.58 -66.42
N GLY A 8 -20.37 -42.46 -65.81
CA GLY A 8 -21.74 -42.66 -66.28
C GLY A 8 -22.75 -42.35 -65.16
N TRP A 9 -23.95 -41.94 -65.59
CA TRP A 9 -25.30 -42.27 -65.09
C TRP A 9 -25.68 -42.26 -63.60
N ILE A 10 -26.72 -41.44 -63.34
CA ILE A 10 -27.88 -41.63 -62.44
C ILE A 10 -27.63 -41.65 -60.93
N GLY A 11 -28.34 -40.75 -60.24
CA GLY A 11 -28.65 -40.92 -58.82
C GLY A 11 -29.31 -39.71 -58.18
N THR A 12 -30.49 -39.33 -58.65
CA THR A 12 -31.35 -38.39 -57.91
C THR A 12 -31.84 -39.08 -56.64
N LEU A 13 -31.36 -38.66 -55.48
CA LEU A 13 -32.05 -38.89 -54.20
C LEU A 13 -32.04 -37.58 -53.41
N LEU A 14 -33.20 -36.95 -53.41
CA LEU A 14 -33.58 -35.89 -52.49
C LEU A 14 -33.50 -36.44 -51.06
N VAL A 15 -32.59 -35.90 -50.24
CA VAL A 15 -32.70 -36.01 -48.78
C VAL A 15 -33.14 -34.65 -48.26
N ALA A 16 -34.33 -34.67 -47.68
CA ALA A 16 -35.04 -33.54 -47.15
C ALA A 16 -34.23 -32.80 -46.07
N ALA A 17 -34.33 -31.48 -46.11
CA ALA A 17 -33.74 -30.55 -45.18
C ALA A 17 -34.23 -30.78 -43.74
N CYS A 18 -33.29 -30.83 -42.81
CA CYS A 18 -33.51 -30.51 -41.40
C CYS A 18 -32.54 -29.37 -41.05
N LEU A 19 -32.92 -28.13 -41.40
CA LEU A 19 -32.24 -26.93 -40.94
C LEU A 19 -32.58 -26.72 -39.46
N LEU A 20 -31.71 -27.17 -38.58
CA LEU A 20 -31.73 -26.73 -37.19
C LEU A 20 -31.29 -25.27 -37.15
N ALA A 21 -32.22 -24.39 -36.78
CA ALA A 21 -31.99 -22.98 -36.56
C ALA A 21 -30.97 -22.78 -35.42
N ASN A 22 -29.76 -22.38 -35.77
CA ASN A 22 -28.81 -21.79 -34.83
C ASN A 22 -29.26 -20.36 -34.49
N ALA A 23 -30.11 -20.21 -33.48
CA ALA A 23 -30.35 -18.91 -32.88
C ALA A 23 -29.16 -18.54 -31.97
N PRO A 24 -28.47 -17.41 -32.17
CA PRO A 24 -27.47 -16.96 -31.22
C PRO A 24 -28.16 -16.60 -29.91
N ARG A 25 -27.74 -17.26 -28.83
CA ARG A 25 -28.13 -16.87 -27.46
C ARG A 25 -27.64 -15.44 -27.22
N PRO A 26 -28.48 -14.49 -26.79
CA PRO A 26 -27.97 -13.22 -26.31
C PRO A 26 -27.14 -13.53 -25.06
N ALA A 27 -25.82 -13.35 -25.16
CA ALA A 27 -24.96 -13.33 -23.99
C ALA A 27 -25.40 -12.11 -23.17
N LEU A 28 -26.07 -12.37 -22.05
CA LEU A 28 -26.33 -11.36 -21.05
C LEU A 28 -24.96 -10.98 -20.48
N ALA A 29 -24.35 -9.93 -21.04
CA ALA A 29 -23.15 -9.34 -20.47
C ALA A 29 -23.54 -8.83 -19.08
N ALA A 30 -23.18 -9.57 -18.04
CA ALA A 30 -23.24 -9.08 -16.68
C ALA A 30 -22.34 -7.84 -16.63
N GLN A 31 -22.95 -6.67 -16.69
CA GLN A 31 -22.30 -5.42 -16.35
C GLN A 31 -21.98 -5.51 -14.87
N VAL A 32 -20.78 -5.99 -14.54
CA VAL A 32 -20.24 -5.79 -13.21
C VAL A 32 -20.12 -4.27 -13.10
N PRO A 33 -20.91 -3.58 -12.25
CA PRO A 33 -20.64 -2.19 -12.00
C PRO A 33 -19.19 -2.17 -11.53
N ALA A 34 -18.36 -1.31 -12.13
CA ALA A 34 -17.07 -0.97 -11.59
C ALA A 34 -17.33 -0.35 -10.22
N GLY A 35 -17.53 -1.21 -9.23
CA GLY A 35 -17.66 -0.89 -7.84
C GLY A 35 -16.35 -0.25 -7.49
N GLN A 36 -16.41 1.07 -7.44
CA GLN A 36 -15.46 1.99 -6.83
C GLN A 36 -14.39 1.22 -6.07
N LEU A 37 -13.26 0.97 -6.74
CA LEU A 37 -12.02 0.77 -6.02
C LEU A 37 -11.85 2.06 -5.23
N SER A 38 -12.23 2.02 -3.96
CA SER A 38 -11.86 3.03 -2.98
C SER A 38 -10.34 2.91 -2.84
N ALA A 39 -9.64 3.47 -3.82
CA ALA A 39 -8.23 3.74 -3.75
C ALA A 39 -8.07 4.76 -2.62
N GLY A 40 -7.63 4.24 -1.48
CA GLY A 40 -7.23 5.05 -0.35
C GLY A 40 -8.40 5.61 0.46
N ARG A 41 -8.98 4.79 1.34
CA ARG A 41 -8.98 5.30 2.72
C ARG A 41 -7.50 5.53 2.99
N ILE A 42 -7.08 6.76 3.28
CA ILE A 42 -5.89 6.96 4.11
C ILE A 42 -6.19 6.10 5.34
N GLN A 43 -5.64 4.89 5.35
CA GLN A 43 -5.95 3.92 6.38
C GLN A 43 -5.23 4.51 7.57
N ALA A 44 -6.00 5.14 8.47
CA ALA A 44 -5.44 5.81 9.63
C ALA A 44 -4.46 4.89 10.36
N ALA A 45 -3.60 5.42 11.23
CA ALA A 45 -2.77 4.55 12.05
C ALA A 45 -3.65 3.53 12.82
N PRO A 46 -3.20 2.27 12.98
CA PRO A 46 -3.86 1.30 13.86
C PRO A 46 -4.06 1.89 15.26
N THR A 47 -5.16 1.53 15.91
CA THR A 47 -5.39 1.86 17.32
C THR A 47 -5.25 0.58 18.15
N PRO A 48 -4.04 0.30 18.67
CA PRO A 48 -3.74 -0.99 19.29
C PRO A 48 -4.44 -1.17 20.63
N MET A 49 -5.00 -2.37 20.83
CA MET A 49 -5.48 -2.87 22.12
C MET A 49 -4.91 -4.26 22.36
N VAL A 50 -4.45 -4.53 23.59
CA VAL A 50 -3.97 -5.88 23.96
C VAL A 50 -5.17 -6.78 24.26
N SER A 51 -5.20 -7.98 23.67
CA SER A 51 -6.17 -9.03 23.96
C SER A 51 -5.45 -10.37 24.07
N GLY A 52 -5.29 -10.88 25.30
CA GLY A 52 -4.46 -12.06 25.55
C GLY A 52 -3.02 -11.83 25.07
N ASN A 53 -2.56 -12.67 24.14
CA ASN A 53 -1.24 -12.57 23.51
C ASN A 53 -1.26 -11.86 22.14
N HIS A 54 -2.37 -11.21 21.76
CA HIS A 54 -2.52 -10.52 20.48
C HIS A 54 -2.67 -9.01 20.65
N LEU A 55 -2.28 -8.25 19.62
CA LEU A 55 -2.71 -6.87 19.45
C LEU A 55 -3.92 -6.87 18.52
N LEU A 56 -4.97 -6.15 18.88
CA LEU A 56 -6.12 -5.88 18.03
C LEU A 56 -6.06 -4.43 17.55
N ASP A 57 -6.45 -4.19 16.31
CA ASP A 57 -6.76 -2.85 15.83
C ASP A 57 -8.23 -2.53 16.14
N THR A 58 -8.50 -1.64 17.10
CA THR A 58 -9.87 -1.38 17.57
C THR A 58 -10.79 -0.80 16.50
N ARG A 59 -10.24 -0.29 15.39
CA ARG A 59 -11.02 0.21 14.24
C ARG A 59 -11.68 -0.92 13.44
N SER A 60 -11.05 -2.10 13.42
CA SER A 60 -11.50 -3.25 12.63
C SER A 60 -11.90 -4.45 13.48
N GLY A 61 -11.42 -4.52 14.73
CA GLY A 61 -11.54 -5.71 15.59
C GLY A 61 -10.62 -6.86 15.20
N ALA A 62 -9.80 -6.71 14.15
CA ALA A 62 -8.89 -7.74 13.67
C ALA A 62 -7.59 -7.77 14.48
N VAL A 63 -6.94 -8.95 14.49
CA VAL A 63 -5.55 -9.07 14.98
C VAL A 63 -4.64 -8.24 14.08
N TRP A 64 -3.84 -7.38 14.71
CA TRP A 64 -2.84 -6.55 14.07
C TRP A 64 -1.44 -7.05 14.42
N ILE A 65 -0.60 -7.20 13.39
CA ILE A 65 0.81 -7.53 13.53
C ILE A 65 1.61 -6.33 13.02
N PRO A 66 2.29 -5.56 13.91
CA PRO A 66 3.07 -4.41 13.49
C PRO A 66 4.21 -4.81 12.55
N HIS A 67 4.24 -4.24 11.35
CA HIS A 67 5.34 -4.36 10.40
C HIS A 67 6.22 -3.11 10.54
N GLY A 68 7.15 -3.19 11.48
CA GLY A 68 7.91 -2.03 11.95
C GLY A 68 9.30 -1.86 11.34
N VAL A 69 9.75 -0.61 11.25
CA VAL A 69 11.16 -0.23 11.05
C VAL A 69 11.65 0.68 12.18
N ASN A 70 12.98 0.83 12.30
CA ASN A 70 13.57 1.85 13.17
C ASN A 70 13.96 3.08 12.33
N TRP A 71 13.63 4.27 12.82
CA TRP A 71 14.19 5.54 12.31
C TRP A 71 15.09 6.15 13.39
N PRO A 72 16.40 5.84 13.41
CA PRO A 72 17.32 6.39 14.40
C PRO A 72 17.68 7.84 14.08
N SER A 73 18.52 8.43 14.92
CA SER A 73 19.16 9.75 14.82
C SER A 73 18.68 10.80 15.81
N PHE A 74 17.38 10.85 16.10
CA PHE A 74 16.85 11.80 17.07
C PHE A 74 17.42 11.59 18.49
N GLU A 75 17.89 10.39 18.82
CA GLU A 75 18.49 10.05 20.11
C GLU A 75 19.93 10.55 20.30
N TYR A 76 20.68 10.76 19.21
CA TYR A 76 22.11 11.10 19.29
C TYR A 76 22.49 12.41 18.59
N ALA A 77 21.88 12.75 17.45
CA ALA A 77 22.34 13.89 16.63
C ALA A 77 22.21 15.20 17.40
N CYS A 78 21.10 15.36 18.13
CA CYS A 78 20.82 16.55 18.92
C CYS A 78 21.80 16.72 20.09
N ALA A 79 22.26 15.64 20.71
CA ALA A 79 23.22 15.67 21.81
C ALA A 79 24.66 15.86 21.30
N GLN A 80 24.96 15.37 20.09
CA GLN A 80 26.27 15.51 19.44
C GLN A 80 26.46 16.86 18.74
N GLY A 81 25.38 17.64 18.57
CA GLY A 81 25.44 19.03 18.14
C GLY A 81 25.52 19.23 16.62
N TRP A 82 25.12 18.24 15.82
CA TRP A 82 25.14 18.32 14.34
C TRP A 82 23.74 18.45 13.72
N GLY A 83 22.71 18.71 14.54
CA GLY A 83 21.32 18.86 14.11
C GLY A 83 20.35 18.03 14.95
N TYR A 84 19.05 18.10 14.68
CA TYR A 84 18.06 17.29 15.42
C TYR A 84 18.00 15.83 14.95
N SER A 85 18.33 15.59 13.68
CA SER A 85 18.50 14.30 13.02
C SER A 85 19.58 14.47 11.95
N ARG A 86 20.35 13.41 11.68
CA ARG A 86 21.38 13.36 10.63
C ARG A 86 20.76 13.40 9.25
N ASP A 87 19.69 12.64 9.06
CA ASP A 87 18.96 12.55 7.80
C ASP A 87 17.67 13.37 7.89
N SER A 88 17.16 13.80 6.74
CA SER A 88 15.91 14.56 6.67
C SER A 88 14.77 13.74 7.27
N ALA A 89 14.18 14.26 8.34
CA ALA A 89 13.07 13.64 9.05
C ALA A 89 11.81 14.49 8.84
N GLY A 90 10.99 14.11 7.85
CA GLY A 90 9.74 14.78 7.53
C GLY A 90 8.77 13.87 6.77
N ALA A 91 7.63 14.42 6.35
CA ALA A 91 6.57 13.67 5.68
C ALA A 91 7.02 12.86 4.44
N ALA A 92 8.01 13.35 3.68
CA ALA A 92 8.57 12.63 2.54
C ALA A 92 9.25 11.31 2.97
N THR A 93 9.97 11.35 4.09
CA THR A 93 10.62 10.18 4.68
C THR A 93 9.59 9.18 5.20
N ALA A 94 8.56 9.65 5.90
CA ALA A 94 7.45 8.80 6.34
C ALA A 94 6.72 8.14 5.15
N THR A 95 6.51 8.87 4.06
CA THR A 95 5.93 8.35 2.81
C THR A 95 6.82 7.27 2.18
N ALA A 96 8.14 7.47 2.18
CA ALA A 96 9.08 6.49 1.68
C ALA A 96 9.05 5.19 2.51
N ILE A 97 9.02 5.30 3.84
CA ILE A 97 8.90 4.14 4.75
C ILE A 97 7.58 3.39 4.49
N ALA A 98 6.47 4.11 4.32
CA ALA A 98 5.17 3.49 4.01
C ALA A 98 5.19 2.72 2.68
N SER A 99 5.99 3.16 1.70
CA SER A 99 6.16 2.43 0.42
C SER A 99 6.80 1.05 0.58
N TRP A 100 7.52 0.82 1.68
CA TRP A 100 8.09 -0.49 2.03
C TRP A 100 7.06 -1.44 2.65
N LYS A 101 5.80 -1.00 2.78
CA LYS A 101 4.71 -1.69 3.48
C LYS A 101 4.93 -1.79 4.99
N ALA A 102 5.71 -0.88 5.56
CA ALA A 102 5.77 -0.70 7.01
C ALA A 102 4.54 0.07 7.50
N ASP A 103 3.99 -0.32 8.64
CA ASP A 103 2.86 0.34 9.30
C ASP A 103 3.23 0.95 10.65
N THR A 104 4.47 0.74 11.09
CA THR A 104 4.98 1.16 12.39
C THR A 104 6.40 1.69 12.25
N VAL A 105 6.71 2.78 12.94
CA VAL A 105 8.07 3.28 13.07
C VAL A 105 8.42 3.39 14.54
N ARG A 106 9.49 2.71 14.96
CA ARG A 106 10.12 2.97 16.25
C ARG A 106 11.03 4.18 16.11
N LEU A 107 10.71 5.23 16.85
CA LEU A 107 11.42 6.50 16.86
C LEU A 107 12.17 6.67 18.20
N PRO A 108 13.48 6.39 18.28
CA PRO A 108 14.27 6.68 19.47
C PRO A 108 14.41 8.20 19.65
N LEU A 109 14.18 8.69 20.87
CA LEU A 109 14.28 10.11 21.22
C LEU A 109 15.27 10.31 22.37
N ASN A 110 15.79 11.53 22.48
CA ASN A 110 16.67 11.94 23.56
C ASN A 110 15.89 12.80 24.58
N GLN A 111 15.84 12.39 25.85
CA GLN A 111 15.09 13.13 26.88
C GLN A 111 15.63 14.55 27.08
N ASP A 112 16.96 14.72 27.03
CA ASP A 112 17.61 15.98 27.38
C ASP A 112 17.37 17.00 26.27
N CYS A 113 17.40 16.56 25.00
CA CYS A 113 16.98 17.35 23.85
C CYS A 113 15.47 17.65 23.86
N TRP A 114 14.64 16.71 24.33
CA TRP A 114 13.19 16.90 24.42
C TRP A 114 12.80 17.92 25.49
N LEU A 115 13.46 17.87 26.65
CA LEU A 115 13.18 18.70 27.83
C LEU A 115 13.99 20.00 27.87
N GLY A 116 15.10 20.08 27.14
CA GLY A 116 16.03 21.22 27.18
C GLY A 116 16.93 21.20 28.41
N THR A 117 17.46 20.04 28.79
CA THR A 117 18.28 19.85 30.00
C THR A 117 19.70 19.41 29.64
N ASN A 118 20.63 19.43 30.61
CA ASN A 118 22.02 18.96 30.44
C ASN A 118 22.76 19.57 29.23
N GLY A 119 22.47 20.84 28.88
CA GLY A 119 23.09 21.52 27.74
C GLY A 119 22.62 21.01 26.36
N SER A 120 21.54 20.24 26.31
CA SER A 120 20.93 19.74 25.08
C SER A 120 19.62 20.46 24.72
N PRO A 121 19.25 20.53 23.43
CA PRO A 121 20.02 20.13 22.25
C PRO A 121 21.32 20.93 22.12
N ALA A 122 22.41 20.25 21.78
CA ALA A 122 23.70 20.86 21.57
C ALA A 122 23.77 21.54 20.19
N GLY A 123 24.70 22.46 20.04
CA GLY A 123 24.99 23.16 18.78
C GLY A 123 24.32 24.54 18.66
N PRO A 124 24.79 25.36 17.71
CA PRO A 124 24.38 26.76 17.61
C PRO A 124 22.89 26.89 17.24
N GLY A 125 22.13 27.64 18.05
CA GLY A 125 20.72 27.93 17.78
C GLY A 125 19.77 26.74 17.96
N ALA A 126 20.27 25.59 18.42
CA ALA A 126 19.44 24.43 18.70
C ALA A 126 18.60 24.66 19.98
N THR A 127 17.33 24.27 19.95
CA THR A 127 16.40 24.46 21.08
C THR A 127 15.51 23.24 21.27
N ALA A 128 15.05 23.00 22.50
CA ALA A 128 14.11 21.93 22.78
C ALA A 128 12.79 22.08 22.01
N ALA A 129 12.34 23.33 21.79
CA ALA A 129 11.18 23.61 20.94
C ALA A 129 11.43 23.20 19.48
N GLY A 130 12.60 23.51 18.92
CA GLY A 130 12.98 23.10 17.58
C GLY A 130 13.13 21.59 17.44
N TYR A 131 13.67 20.90 18.46
CA TYR A 131 13.74 19.44 18.47
C TYR A 131 12.34 18.80 18.43
N ARG A 132 11.40 19.27 19.26
CA ARG A 132 10.00 18.80 19.23
C ARG A 132 9.32 19.11 17.90
N ALA A 133 9.56 20.28 17.30
CA ALA A 133 9.03 20.64 15.99
C ALA A 133 9.57 19.73 14.87
N ALA A 134 10.84 19.34 14.94
CA ALA A 134 11.41 18.38 13.99
C ALA A 134 10.80 16.99 14.13
N VAL A 135 10.58 16.52 15.38
CA VAL A 135 9.86 15.26 15.63
C VAL A 135 8.41 15.34 15.11
N GLN A 136 7.70 16.44 15.38
CA GLN A 136 6.34 16.68 14.87
C GLN A 136 6.29 16.64 13.34
N SER A 137 7.25 17.28 12.66
CA SER A 137 7.32 17.26 11.21
C SER A 137 7.49 15.85 10.62
N PHE A 138 8.10 14.93 11.37
CA PHE A 138 8.25 13.53 10.96
C PHE A 138 6.99 12.70 11.20
N VAL A 139 6.31 12.88 12.34
CA VAL A 139 5.15 12.05 12.72
C VAL A 139 3.82 12.52 12.13
N GLY A 140 3.70 13.79 11.75
CA GLY A 140 2.47 14.39 11.23
C GLY A 140 1.59 15.03 12.29
#